data_AF-A0ABD2PC25-F1
#
_entry.id   AF-A0ABD2PC25-F1
#
_cell.length_a   1.000
_cell.length_b   1.000
_cell.length_c   1.000
_cell.angle_alpha   90.00
_cell.angle_beta   90.00
_cell.angle_gamma   90.00
#
_symmetry.space_group_name_H-M   'P 1'
#
loop_
_entity.id
_entity.type
_entity.pdbx_description
1 polymer ?
#
loop_
_entity_poly.entity_id
_entity_poly.type
_entity_poly.pdbx_seq_one_letter_code
_entity_poly.pdbx_strand_id
1 'polypeptide(L)' 'MHGMNYIGRVISNFKDFYNDINGATLTGAIDVIVVEQPDGSYCSSPFHVRFGKLGVLRSKEKVV' A
#
# COMPACT_ATOMS: atom_id res chain seq x y z
N MET A 1 30.22 23.19 5.09
CA MET A 1 29.79 22.75 3.75
C MET A 1 29.13 21.36 3.69
N HIS A 2 29.07 20.57 4.76
CA HIS A 2 28.42 19.23 4.73
C HIS A 2 26.91 19.24 5.08
N GLY A 3 26.43 20.17 5.92
CA GLY A 3 25.01 20.21 6.34
C GLY A 3 24.02 20.62 5.25
N MET A 4 24.44 21.51 4.33
CA MET A 4 23.57 22.02 3.25
C MET A 4 23.25 20.95 2.20
N ASN A 5 24.20 20.04 1.94
CA ASN A 5 24.01 18.89 1.04
C ASN A 5 23.12 17.80 1.66
N TYR A 6 23.16 17.62 2.99
CA TYR A 6 22.31 16.68 3.70
C TYR A 6 20.85 17.15 3.73
N ILE A 7 20.62 18.42 4.04
CA ILE A 7 19.28 19.04 4.02
C ILE A 7 18.68 18.98 2.61
N GLY A 8 19.48 19.27 1.58
CA GLY A 8 19.05 19.15 0.18
C GLY A 8 18.61 17.73 -0.19
N ARG A 9 19.33 16.71 0.27
CA ARG A 9 19.01 15.29 0.02
C ARG A 9 17.74 14.83 0.76
N VAL A 10 17.51 15.33 1.97
CA VAL A 10 16.27 15.03 2.71
C VAL A 10 15.07 15.65 1.98
N ILE A 11 15.17 16.92 1.60
CA ILE A 11 14.09 17.63 0.91
C ILE A 11 13.77 16.99 -0.45
N SER A 12 14.78 16.56 -1.21
CA SER A 12 14.55 15.85 -2.49
C SER A 12 13.81 14.53 -2.27
N ASN A 13 14.23 13.73 -1.28
CA ASN A 13 13.56 12.46 -0.96
C ASN A 13 12.09 12.64 -0.53
N PHE A 14 11.78 13.70 0.22
CA PHE A 14 10.40 14.02 0.60
C PHE A 14 9.57 14.48 -0.59
N LYS A 15 10.15 15.27 -1.49
CA LYS A 15 9.50 15.73 -2.71
C LYS A 15 9.20 14.56 -3.65
N ASP A 16 10.15 13.65 -3.81
CA ASP A 16 9.98 12.42 -4.61
C ASP A 16 8.93 11.50 -3.98
N PHE A 17 8.95 11.35 -2.65
CA PHE A 17 7.92 10.61 -1.93
C PHE A 17 6.53 11.19 -2.12
N TYR A 18 6.36 12.51 -2.05
CA TYR A 18 5.07 13.18 -2.21
C TYR A 18 4.58 13.14 -3.66
N ASN A 19 5.47 13.29 -4.63
CA ASN A 19 5.15 13.15 -6.05
C ASN A 19 4.75 11.71 -6.42
N ASP A 20 5.27 10.72 -5.71
CA ASP A 20 4.91 9.31 -5.87
C ASP A 20 3.55 8.94 -5.24
N ILE A 21 2.90 9.82 -4.46
CA ILE A 21 1.54 9.59 -3.93
C ILE A 21 0.54 9.88 -5.06
N ASN A 22 0.37 8.92 -5.96
CA ASN A 22 -0.74 8.87 -6.89
C ASN A 22 -1.75 7.81 -6.42
N GLY A 23 -2.98 7.81 -6.93
CA GLY A 23 -3.99 6.82 -6.51
C GLY A 23 -3.54 5.36 -6.70
N ALA A 24 -2.57 5.10 -7.59
CA ALA A 24 -2.03 3.78 -7.86
C ALA A 24 -0.99 3.30 -6.82
N THR A 25 -0.44 4.20 -5.99
CA THR A 25 0.52 3.87 -4.92
C THR A 25 -0.10 3.91 -3.52
N LEU A 26 -1.40 4.20 -3.43
CA LEU A 26 -2.19 4.09 -2.20
C LEU A 26 -2.55 2.63 -1.88
N THR A 27 -2.84 2.37 -0.61
CA THR A 27 -3.37 1.07 -0.18
C THR A 27 -4.83 0.98 -0.58
N GLY A 28 -5.27 -0.18 -1.06
CA GLY A 28 -6.66 -0.37 -1.47
C GLY A 28 -7.04 -1.84 -1.61
N ALA A 29 -8.33 -2.08 -1.75
CA ALA A 29 -8.92 -3.39 -2.02
C ALA A 29 -10.08 -3.21 -3.00
N ILE A 30 -10.49 -4.30 -3.64
CA ILE A 30 -11.75 -4.34 -4.40
C ILE A 30 -12.83 -5.06 -3.58
N ASP A 31 -14.09 -4.80 -3.92
CA ASP A 31 -15.21 -5.51 -3.34
C ASP A 31 -15.14 -7.01 -3.65
N VAL A 32 -15.44 -7.83 -2.63
CA VAL A 32 -15.51 -9.28 -2.75
C VAL A 32 -16.96 -9.70 -2.55
N ILE A 33 -17.47 -10.50 -3.48
CA ILE A 33 -18.80 -11.10 -3.38
C ILE A 33 -18.63 -12.50 -2.79
N VAL A 34 -19.46 -12.84 -1.80
CA VAL A 34 -19.48 -14.15 -1.16
C VAL A 34 -20.89 -14.74 -1.28
N VAL A 35 -20.97 -16.03 -1.62
CA VAL A 35 -22.23 -16.76 -1.80
C VAL A 35 -22.18 -18.08 -1.05
N GLU A 36 -23.18 -18.33 -0.22
CA GLU A 36 -23.41 -19.63 0.44
C GLU A 36 -23.95 -20.65 -0.57
N GLN A 37 -23.33 -21.82 -0.60
CA GLN A 37 -23.71 -22.95 -1.45
C GLN A 37 -24.74 -23.84 -0.73
N PRO A 38 -25.48 -24.70 -1.46
CA PRO A 38 -26.50 -25.57 -0.86
C PRO A 38 -25.98 -26.56 0.19
N ASP A 39 -24.67 -26.85 0.18
CA ASP A 39 -24.01 -27.71 1.16
C ASP A 39 -23.51 -26.95 2.41
N GLY A 40 -23.80 -25.64 2.50
CA GLY A 40 -23.39 -24.76 3.59
C GLY A 40 -21.96 -24.22 3.45
N SER A 41 -21.24 -24.56 2.37
CA SER A 41 -19.92 -23.96 2.08
C SER A 41 -20.07 -22.55 1.51
N TYR A 42 -19.00 -21.74 1.59
CA TYR A 42 -18.97 -20.39 1.02
C TYR A 42 -17.97 -20.31 -0.12
N CYS A 43 -18.39 -19.76 -1.24
CA CYS A 43 -17.51 -19.41 -2.36
C CYS A 43 -17.47 -17.90 -2.54
N SER A 44 -16.31 -17.37 -2.94
CA SER A 44 -16.14 -15.94 -3.16
C SER A 44 -15.49 -15.62 -4.51
N SER A 45 -15.67 -14.39 -4.97
CA SER A 45 -14.78 -13.81 -5.97
C SER A 45 -13.33 -13.74 -5.42
N PRO A 46 -12.30 -13.68 -6.29
CA PRO A 46 -10.92 -13.55 -5.84
C PRO A 46 -10.71 -12.32 -4.96
N PHE A 47 -9.87 -12.47 -3.94
CA PHE A 47 -9.43 -11.35 -3.11
C PHE A 47 -8.32 -10.61 -3.84
N HIS A 48 -8.49 -9.30 -4.01
CA HIS A 48 -7.45 -8.45 -4.57
C HIS A 48 -7.22 -7.25 -3.66
N VAL A 49 -6.05 -7.24 -3.04
CA VAL A 49 -5.57 -6.15 -2.17
C VAL A 49 -4.27 -5.59 -2.73
N ARG A 50 -4.07 -4.28 -2.55
CA ARG A 50 -2.85 -3.57 -2.93
C ARG A 50 -2.27 -2.89 -1.70
N PHE A 51 -0.99 -3.13 -1.45
CA PHE A 51 -0.26 -2.46 -0.39
C PHE A 51 0.49 -1.27 -0.97
N GLY A 52 0.09 -0.07 -0.55
CA GLY A 52 0.76 1.15 -0.96
C GLY A 52 2.17 1.28 -0.39
N LYS A 53 2.95 2.21 -0.93
CA LYS A 53 4.38 2.41 -0.61
C LYS A 53 4.65 2.68 0.88
N LEU A 54 3.69 3.30 1.59
CA LEU A 54 3.74 3.52 3.04
C LEU A 54 3.64 2.23 3.86
N GLY A 55 2.97 1.19 3.36
CA GLY A 55 2.91 -0.12 4.01
C GLY A 55 4.24 -0.88 3.95
N VAL A 56 5.12 -0.51 3.01
CA VAL A 56 6.43 -1.15 2.80
C VAL A 56 7.46 -0.70 3.83
N LEU A 57 7.36 0.55 4.32
CA LEU A 57 8.28 1.09 5.34
C LEU A 57 8.22 0.34 6.68
N ARG A 58 7.14 -0.41 6.95
CA ARG A 58 6.97 -1.30 8.10
C ARG A 58 6.37 -2.65 7.69
N SER A 59 6.90 -3.24 6.62
CA SER A 59 6.36 -4.48 6.04
C SER A 59 6.31 -5.67 7.01
N LYS A 60 7.26 -5.76 7.95
CA LYS A 60 7.32 -6.86 8.95
C LYS A 60 6.31 -6.73 10.10
N GLU A 61 5.75 -5.55 10.33
CA GLU A 61 4.73 -5.32 11.36
C GLU A 61 3.31 -5.50 10.79
N LYS A 62 3.16 -5.65 9.47
CA LYS A 62 1.88 -5.86 8.81
C LYS A 62 1.62 -7.34 8.58
N VAL A 63 0.97 -7.98 9.55
CA VAL A 63 0.35 -9.31 9.37
C VAL A 63 -0.95 -9.13 8.58
N VAL A 64 -1.15 -9.94 7.54
CA VAL A 64 -2.34 -9.95 6.66
C VAL A 64 -3.08 -11.26 6.86
#